data_AF-A0A0T9NNV6-F1
#
_entry.id   AF-A0A0T9NNV6-F1
#
_cell.length_a   1.000
_cell.length_b   1.000
_cell.length_c   1.000
_cell.angle_alpha   90.00
_cell.angle_beta   90.00
_cell.angle_gamma   90.00
#
_symmetry.space_group_name_H-M   'P 1'
#
loop_
_entity.id
_entity.type
_entity.pdbx_description
1 polymer ?
#
loop_
_entity_poly.entity_id
_entity_poly.type
_entity_poly.pdbx_seq_one_letter_code
_entity_poly.pdbx_strand_id
1 'polypeptide(L)'
;MKIFGYGSKRNGPIFYWDEALIQPQLRHARFKLGQLLGENRTNTSAENATKTLDILLANIIASSKIENEPLNIRSVRSSLAKRLGMILEDNYPTSDRTDGLAAMMLDAINECKADLTLERWYQWH
;
A
#
# COMPACT_ATOMS: atom_id res chain seq x y z
N MET A 1 -22.88 2.75 -23.41
CA MET A 1 -21.42 2.67 -23.60
C MET A 1 -20.83 4.07 -23.48
N LYS A 2 -20.33 4.45 -22.29
CA LYS A 2 -19.75 5.78 -22.05
C LYS A 2 -18.24 5.67 -22.28
N ILE A 3 -17.78 6.23 -23.39
CA ILE A 3 -16.37 6.29 -23.77
C ILE A 3 -15.78 7.48 -23.00
N PHE A 4 -14.92 7.24 -22.01
CA PHE A 4 -14.15 8.31 -21.40
C PHE A 4 -12.89 8.51 -22.26
N GLY A 5 -12.85 9.60 -23.01
CA GLY A 5 -11.68 10.03 -23.75
C GLY A 5 -11.49 11.53 -23.60
N TYR A 6 -10.37 11.95 -23.02
CA TYR A 6 -9.81 13.28 -23.23
C TYR A 6 -8.29 13.16 -23.40
N GLY A 7 -7.80 13.51 -24.59
CA GLY A 7 -6.51 14.20 -24.78
C GLY A 7 -5.22 13.38 -24.89
N SER A 8 -4.86 13.02 -26.13
CA SER A 8 -3.49 12.93 -26.71
C SER A 8 -2.40 12.06 -26.03
N LYS A 9 -2.47 10.73 -26.23
CA LYS A 9 -1.32 9.89 -26.61
C LYS A 9 -1.80 8.82 -27.60
N ARG A 10 -1.32 8.88 -28.85
CA ARG A 10 -1.64 7.88 -29.88
C ARG A 10 -1.00 6.55 -29.44
N ASN A 11 -1.83 5.53 -29.20
CA ASN A 11 -1.53 4.16 -28.70
C ASN A 11 -1.66 3.90 -27.18
N GLY A 12 -2.56 4.58 -26.47
CA GLY A 12 -2.99 4.12 -25.15
C GLY A 12 -4.02 2.98 -25.22
N PRO A 13 -4.12 2.10 -24.19
CA PRO A 13 -5.20 1.14 -24.11
C PRO A 13 -6.55 1.87 -24.10
N ILE A 14 -7.50 1.39 -24.92
CA ILE A 14 -8.85 1.93 -24.92
C ILE A 14 -9.62 1.25 -23.78
N PHE A 15 -10.04 2.03 -22.79
CA PHE A 15 -10.82 1.54 -21.68
C PHE A 15 -12.32 1.54 -22.03
N TYR A 16 -12.98 0.41 -21.84
CA TYR A 16 -14.43 0.28 -21.98
C TYR A 16 -15.06 -0.06 -20.64
N TRP A 17 -16.12 0.66 -20.29
CA TRP A 17 -16.93 0.34 -19.11
C TRP A 17 -18.06 -0.62 -19.51
N ASP A 18 -18.00 -1.85 -19.01
CA ASP A 18 -19.08 -2.83 -19.07
C ASP A 18 -19.68 -3.02 -17.68
N GLU A 19 -20.87 -2.49 -17.47
CA GLU A 19 -21.55 -2.54 -16.19
C GLU A 19 -21.92 -3.98 -15.78
N ALA A 20 -22.33 -4.82 -16.73
CA ALA A 20 -22.75 -6.19 -16.43
C ALA A 20 -21.58 -7.04 -15.94
N LEU A 21 -20.38 -6.77 -16.46
CA LEU A 21 -19.15 -7.44 -16.05
C LEU A 21 -18.57 -6.87 -14.75
N ILE A 22 -18.55 -5.54 -14.58
CA ILE A 22 -17.87 -4.88 -13.47
C ILE A 22 -18.71 -4.90 -12.18
N GLN A 23 -20.04 -4.73 -12.26
CA GLN A 23 -20.87 -4.59 -11.06
C GLN A 23 -20.81 -5.78 -10.08
N PRO A 24 -20.83 -7.05 -10.53
CA PRO A 24 -20.69 -8.19 -9.63
C PRO A 24 -19.34 -8.20 -8.89
N GLN A 25 -18.25 -7.92 -9.60
CA GLN A 25 -16.90 -7.87 -9.03
C GLN A 25 -16.76 -6.73 -8.01
N LEU A 26 -17.30 -5.55 -8.36
CA LEU A 26 -17.28 -4.39 -7.47
C LEU A 26 -18.11 -4.62 -6.20
N ARG A 27 -19.27 -5.27 -6.29
CA ARG A 27 -20.06 -5.67 -5.12
C ARG A 27 -19.27 -6.64 -4.22
N HIS A 28 -18.60 -7.62 -4.81
CA HIS A 28 -17.77 -8.55 -4.05
C HIS A 28 -16.63 -7.84 -3.32
N ALA A 29 -15.91 -6.94 -4.01
CA ALA A 29 -14.83 -6.15 -3.42
C ALA A 29 -15.33 -5.28 -2.25
N ARG A 30 -16.47 -4.59 -2.43
CA ARG A 30 -17.10 -3.79 -1.38
C ARG A 30 -17.53 -4.62 -0.17
N PHE A 31 -18.07 -5.82 -0.39
CA PHE A 31 -18.45 -6.74 0.68
C PHE A 31 -17.22 -7.22 1.49
N LYS A 32 -16.10 -7.51 0.81
CA LYS A 32 -14.83 -7.85 1.47
C LYS A 32 -14.24 -6.68 2.23
N LEU A 33 -14.27 -5.48 1.67
CA LEU A 33 -13.83 -4.26 2.34
C LEU A 33 -14.67 -3.99 3.61
N GLY A 34 -15.98 -4.18 3.56
CA GLY A 34 -16.87 -4.05 4.70
C GLY A 34 -16.55 -5.03 5.84
N GLN A 35 -16.24 -6.29 5.52
CA GLN A 35 -15.82 -7.29 6.51
C GLN A 35 -14.51 -6.87 7.20
N LEU A 36 -13.49 -6.48 6.43
CA LEU A 36 -12.21 -6.03 6.97
C LEU A 36 -12.37 -4.80 7.90
N LEU A 37 -13.18 -3.83 7.48
CA LEU A 37 -13.47 -2.65 8.31
C LEU A 37 -14.26 -3.00 9.57
N GLY A 38 -15.10 -4.04 9.53
CA GLY A 38 -15.84 -4.54 10.69
C GLY A 38 -14.92 -5.21 11.71
N GLU A 39 -14.08 -6.14 11.25
CA GLU A 39 -13.12 -6.88 12.07
C GLU A 39 -12.15 -5.93 12.81
N ASN A 40 -11.70 -4.87 12.12
CA ASN A 40 -10.73 -3.94 12.68
C ASN A 40 -11.28 -3.00 13.78
N ARG A 41 -12.61 -2.91 13.96
CA ARG A 41 -13.22 -2.02 14.97
C ARG A 41 -13.06 -2.50 16.42
N THR A 42 -12.67 -3.76 16.63
CA THR A 42 -12.68 -4.41 17.95
C THR A 42 -11.33 -4.42 18.66
N ASN A 43 -10.28 -3.89 18.02
CA ASN A 43 -8.90 -3.99 18.47
C ASN A 43 -8.47 -2.80 19.36
N THR A 44 -7.67 -3.08 20.39
CA THR A 44 -7.05 -2.04 21.23
C THR A 44 -5.94 -1.28 20.50
N SER A 45 -5.57 -0.08 20.97
CA SER A 45 -4.55 0.76 20.29
C SER A 45 -3.17 0.09 20.14
N ALA A 46 -2.76 -0.75 21.09
CA ALA A 46 -1.46 -1.44 21.02
C ALA A 46 -1.50 -2.64 20.06
N GLU A 47 -2.58 -3.41 20.07
CA GLU A 47 -2.82 -4.47 19.08
C GLU A 47 -2.91 -3.90 17.66
N ASN A 48 -3.49 -2.71 17.52
CA ASN A 48 -3.56 -1.99 16.25
C ASN A 48 -2.18 -1.62 15.70
N ALA A 49 -1.23 -1.17 16.55
CA ALA A 49 0.11 -0.79 16.09
C ALA A 49 0.88 -2.01 15.55
N THR A 50 0.84 -3.13 16.28
CA THR A 50 1.52 -4.37 15.85
C THR A 50 0.87 -4.96 14.59
N LYS A 51 -0.47 -5.00 14.52
CA LYS A 51 -1.19 -5.44 13.32
C LYS A 51 -0.87 -4.55 12.12
N THR A 52 -0.78 -3.23 12.33
CA THR A 52 -0.40 -2.29 11.27
C THR A 52 1.01 -2.60 10.76
N LEU A 53 1.99 -2.75 11.66
CA LEU A 53 3.35 -3.13 11.29
C LEU A 53 3.38 -4.40 10.43
N ASP A 54 2.66 -5.45 10.85
CA ASP A 54 2.63 -6.73 10.13
C ASP A 54 1.97 -6.62 8.75
N ILE A 55 0.87 -5.86 8.64
CA ILE A 55 0.19 -5.60 7.35
C ILE A 55 1.11 -4.83 6.39
N LEU A 56 1.78 -3.78 6.88
CA LEU A 56 2.69 -2.98 6.04
C LEU A 56 3.89 -3.81 5.59
N LEU A 57 4.47 -4.60 6.50
CA LEU A 57 5.56 -5.51 6.18
C LEU A 57 5.13 -6.51 5.10
N ALA A 58 3.97 -7.15 5.27
CA ALA A 58 3.44 -8.10 4.29
C ALA A 58 3.24 -7.46 2.91
N ASN A 59 2.72 -6.24 2.85
CA ASN A 59 2.54 -5.50 1.61
C ASN A 59 3.88 -5.20 0.92
N ILE A 60 4.88 -4.71 1.66
CA ILE A 60 6.20 -4.42 1.09
C ILE A 60 6.85 -5.70 0.53
N ILE A 61 6.83 -6.80 1.28
CA ILE A 61 7.43 -8.07 0.85
C ILE A 61 6.69 -8.66 -0.36
N ALA A 62 5.36 -8.60 -0.38
CA ALA A 62 4.57 -9.08 -1.50
C ALA A 62 4.85 -8.28 -2.78
N SER A 63 4.86 -6.94 -2.70
CA SER A 63 5.17 -6.07 -3.84
C SER A 63 6.60 -6.30 -4.35
N SER A 64 7.58 -6.38 -3.45
CA SER A 64 8.97 -6.63 -3.83
C SER A 64 9.16 -7.99 -4.52
N LYS A 65 8.39 -9.00 -4.10
CA LYS A 65 8.43 -10.32 -4.73
C LYS A 65 7.90 -10.29 -6.18
N ILE A 66 6.93 -9.43 -6.49
CA ILE A 66 6.42 -9.24 -7.86
C ILE A 66 7.54 -8.72 -8.77
N GLU A 67 8.36 -7.80 -8.25
CA GLU A 67 9.49 -7.21 -8.98
C GLU A 67 10.74 -8.11 -9.01
N ASN A 68 10.66 -9.34 -8.48
CA ASN A 68 11.80 -10.25 -8.27
C ASN A 68 12.94 -9.62 -7.47
N GLU A 69 12.60 -8.71 -6.58
CA GLU A 69 13.53 -7.99 -5.72
C GLU A 69 13.52 -8.62 -4.32
N PRO A 70 14.58 -9.35 -3.90
CA PRO A 70 14.66 -9.87 -2.55
C PRO A 70 14.94 -8.73 -1.55
N LEU A 71 14.21 -8.73 -0.44
CA LEU A 71 14.41 -7.80 0.68
C LEU A 71 14.74 -8.54 1.97
N ASN A 72 15.56 -7.91 2.80
CA ASN A 72 15.79 -8.37 4.16
C ASN A 72 14.57 -8.01 5.03
N ILE A 73 13.76 -9.02 5.35
CA ILE A 73 12.51 -8.88 6.10
C ILE A 73 12.73 -8.21 7.47
N ARG A 74 13.81 -8.57 8.18
CA ARG A 74 14.14 -7.98 9.49
C ARG A 74 14.46 -6.49 9.37
N SER A 75 15.23 -6.13 8.34
CA SER A 75 15.57 -4.74 8.03
C SER A 75 14.33 -3.89 7.70
N VAL A 76 13.40 -4.42 6.87
CA VAL A 76 12.12 -3.76 6.57
C VAL A 76 11.25 -3.61 7.83
N ARG A 77 11.14 -4.66 8.65
CA ARG A 77 10.37 -4.63 9.90
C ARG A 77 10.91 -3.57 10.86
N SER A 78 12.23 -3.52 11.06
CA SER A 78 12.86 -2.52 11.93
C SER A 78 12.66 -1.10 11.40
N SER A 79 12.74 -0.90 10.08
CA SER A 79 12.47 0.40 9.46
C SER A 79 11.02 0.88 9.68
N LEU A 80 10.04 0.02 9.42
CA LEU A 80 8.63 0.34 9.65
C LEU A 80 8.35 0.60 11.14
N ALA A 81 8.86 -0.24 12.04
CA ALA A 81 8.64 -0.08 13.47
C ALA A 81 9.20 1.25 13.99
N LYS A 82 10.40 1.63 13.56
CA LYS A 82 11.01 2.92 13.89
C LYS A 82 10.13 4.09 13.46
N ARG A 83 9.54 4.04 12.26
CA ARG A 83 8.66 5.09 11.73
C ARG A 83 7.26 5.10 12.38
N LEU A 84 6.78 3.95 12.85
CA LEU A 84 5.55 3.84 13.64
C LEU A 84 5.74 4.22 15.12
N GLY A 85 6.95 4.63 15.54
CA GLY A 85 7.26 4.96 16.93
C GLY A 85 7.27 3.75 17.87
N MET A 86 7.43 2.54 17.33
CA MET A 86 7.46 1.30 18.09
C MET A 86 8.89 0.96 18.53
N ILE A 87 9.03 0.45 19.75
CA ILE A 87 10.29 -0.11 20.26
C ILE A 87 10.22 -1.63 20.04
N LEU A 88 11.11 -2.16 19.21
CA LEU A 88 11.28 -3.61 19.05
C LEU A 88 12.36 -4.10 20.01
N GLU A 89 12.15 -5.25 20.63
CA GLU A 89 13.19 -5.93 21.42
C GLU A 89 14.35 -6.40 20.53
N ASP A 90 14.05 -6.83 19.30
CA ASP A 90 15.03 -7.27 18.30
C ASP A 90 15.27 -6.18 17.26
N ASN A 91 16.08 -5.18 17.63
CA ASN A 91 16.44 -4.10 16.71
C ASN A 91 17.48 -4.60 15.68
N TYR A 92 17.18 -4.45 14.40
CA TYR A 92 18.02 -4.92 13.29
C TYR A 92 18.47 -3.74 12.42
N PRO A 93 19.72 -3.74 11.89
CA PRO A 93 20.20 -2.67 11.02
C PRO A 93 19.30 -2.43 9.80
N THR A 94 18.98 -1.17 9.53
CA THR A 94 18.26 -0.75 8.32
C THR A 94 19.24 -0.43 7.18
N SER A 95 18.74 -0.40 5.96
CA SER A 95 19.43 0.16 4.80
C SER A 95 18.62 1.30 4.19
N ASP A 96 19.27 2.17 3.41
CA ASP A 96 18.60 3.25 2.67
C ASP A 96 17.43 2.73 1.84
N ARG A 97 17.59 1.55 1.23
CA ARG A 97 16.54 0.89 0.44
C ARG A 97 15.32 0.51 1.28
N THR A 98 15.53 -0.14 2.42
CA THR A 98 14.40 -0.53 3.29
C THR A 98 13.77 0.69 3.95
N ASP A 99 14.58 1.71 4.26
CA ASP A 99 14.12 2.97 4.83
C ASP A 99 13.31 3.81 3.85
N GLY A 100 13.68 3.80 2.57
CA GLY A 100 12.93 4.40 1.47
C GLY A 100 11.59 3.69 1.24
N LEU A 101 11.59 2.35 1.16
CA LEU A 101 10.35 1.58 0.99
C LEU A 101 9.37 1.77 2.15
N ALA A 102 9.87 1.78 3.40
CA ALA A 102 9.04 2.03 4.56
C ALA A 102 8.50 3.48 4.57
N ALA A 103 9.29 4.46 4.15
CA ALA A 103 8.85 5.85 4.02
C ALA A 103 7.72 5.97 2.99
N MET A 104 7.95 5.41 1.79
CA MET A 104 7.00 5.41 0.68
C MET A 104 5.67 4.77 1.08
N MET A 105 5.71 3.59 1.70
CA MET A 105 4.49 2.89 2.12
C MET A 105 3.69 3.69 3.15
N LEU A 106 4.37 4.34 4.10
CA LEU A 106 3.71 5.19 5.10
C LEU A 106 3.15 6.47 4.50
N ASP A 107 3.89 7.13 3.60
CA ASP A 107 3.39 8.29 2.85
C ASP A 107 2.15 7.92 2.03
N ALA A 108 2.21 6.82 1.28
CA ALA A 108 1.10 6.36 0.43
C ALA A 108 -0.19 6.09 1.24
N ILE A 109 -0.06 5.65 2.49
CA ILE A 109 -1.21 5.32 3.34
C ILE A 109 -1.72 6.55 4.11
N ASN A 110 -0.82 7.34 4.69
CA ASN A 110 -1.20 8.52 5.46
C ASN A 110 -1.71 9.65 4.57
N GLU A 111 -1.07 9.85 3.42
CA GLU A 111 -1.38 10.88 2.44
C GLU A 111 -2.10 10.30 1.21
N CYS A 112 -2.91 9.25 1.42
CA CYS A 112 -3.62 8.54 0.34
C CYS A 112 -4.64 9.40 -0.43
N LYS A 113 -5.04 10.54 0.14
CA LYS A 113 -5.96 11.51 -0.49
C LYS A 113 -5.24 12.68 -1.16
N ALA A 114 -3.94 12.83 -0.93
CA ALA A 114 -3.17 13.88 -1.59
C ALA A 114 -2.91 13.50 -3.05
N ASP A 115 -2.85 14.50 -3.91
CA ASP A 115 -2.61 14.28 -5.34
C ASP A 115 -1.24 13.63 -5.57
N LEU A 116 -1.18 12.71 -6.54
CA LEU A 116 0.08 12.10 -6.98
C LEU A 116 0.77 13.05 -7.97
N THR A 117 1.39 14.11 -7.44
CA THR A 117 2.20 15.04 -8.23
C THR A 117 3.53 14.40 -8.64
N LEU A 118 4.14 14.92 -9.71
CA LEU A 118 5.45 14.42 -10.15
C LEU A 118 6.54 14.61 -9.08
N GLU A 119 6.49 15.73 -8.35
CA GLU A 119 7.40 16.00 -7.24
C GLU A 119 7.28 14.95 -6.13
N ARG A 120 6.04 14.64 -5.70
CA ARG A 120 5.79 13.60 -4.70
C ARG A 120 6.24 12.23 -5.21
N TRP A 121 5.97 11.93 -6.47
CA TRP A 121 6.41 10.68 -7.09
C TRP A 121 7.93 10.52 -7.08
N TYR A 122 8.68 11.60 -7.32
CA TYR A 122 10.15 11.56 -7.26
C TYR A 122 10.71 11.38 -5.85
N GLN A 123 9.95 11.67 -4.79
CA GLN A 123 10.38 11.39 -3.42
C GLN A 123 10.32 9.90 -3.06
N TRP A 124 9.67 9.09 -3.90
CA TRP A 124 9.53 7.64 -3.71
C TRP A 124 10.63 6.83 -4.43
N HIS A 125 11.62 7.50 -5.03
CA HIS A 125 12.75 6.88 -5.74
C HIS A 125 14.09 7.34 -5.17
#